data_AF-A0A847FH43-F1
#
_entry.id   AF-A0A847FH43-F1
#
_cell.length_a   1.000
_cell.length_b   1.000
_cell.length_c   1.000
_cell.angle_alpha   90.00
_cell.angle_beta   90.00
_cell.angle_gamma   90.00
#
_symmetry.space_group_name_H-M   'P 1'
#
loop_
_entity.id
_entity.type
_entity.pdbx_description
1 polymer ?
#
loop_
_entity_poly.entity_id
_entity_poly.type
_entity_poly.pdbx_seq_one_letter_code
_entity_poly.pdbx_strand_id
1 'polypeptide(L)'
;MQFLEVLDLGAGGTVLVAILTIAFGLLNCFFGYRIFRFMLALWGLVLGAYVGATVAGNLADGQLLWVIVGGVVGAILGAVLMSLLYFLGVFVVGAAAGAVLADAVGVAAGIDMPTLVVIIVAVVVGIIALILQRVVLILATAFLGAWAVVSGALSLLAGTSTTPAELYGDAVQAGQLLPGLPSLVVLLAWLVLALLGAVTQFAMTRERAVAPPPPPVPRDRW
;
A
#
# COMPACT_ATOMS: atom_id res chain seq x y z
N MET A 1 27.60 1.09 -6.98
CA MET A 1 28.40 1.30 -8.21
C MET A 1 28.35 0.06 -9.11
N GLN A 2 28.72 -1.14 -8.64
CA GLN A 2 28.80 -2.37 -9.46
C GLN A 2 27.43 -2.99 -9.87
N PHE A 3 26.32 -2.61 -9.23
CA PHE A 3 24.97 -3.06 -9.59
C PHE A 3 24.35 -2.30 -10.78
N LEU A 4 24.92 -1.15 -11.17
CA LEU A 4 24.44 -0.35 -12.31
C LEU A 4 24.99 -0.84 -13.66
N GLU A 5 26.17 -1.48 -13.68
CA GLU A 5 26.74 -2.08 -14.90
C GLU A 5 26.03 -3.37 -15.35
N VAL A 6 25.49 -4.17 -14.42
CA VAL A 6 24.82 -5.44 -14.74
C VAL A 6 23.44 -5.22 -15.37
N LEU A 7 22.92 -4.00 -15.26
CA LEU A 7 21.64 -3.58 -15.82
C LEU A 7 21.80 -2.60 -16.98
N ASP A 8 22.92 -2.63 -17.72
CA ASP A 8 22.98 -2.05 -19.07
C ASP A 8 22.15 -2.93 -20.02
N LEU A 9 20.84 -2.94 -19.78
CA LEU A 9 19.85 -3.49 -20.67
C LEU A 9 19.77 -2.48 -21.83
N GLY A 10 20.75 -2.48 -22.73
CA GLY A 10 20.91 -1.43 -23.76
C GLY A 10 19.58 -1.05 -24.41
N ALA A 11 19.37 0.23 -24.74
CA ALA A 11 18.19 0.93 -25.29
C ALA A 11 16.78 0.26 -25.28
N GLY A 12 16.62 -0.99 -25.69
CA GLY A 12 15.38 -1.75 -25.54
C GLY A 12 15.03 -2.12 -24.09
N GLY A 13 16.02 -2.26 -23.21
CA GLY A 13 15.77 -2.68 -21.83
C GLY A 13 15.30 -1.57 -20.90
N THR A 14 15.82 -0.36 -21.06
CA THR A 14 15.32 0.86 -20.41
C THR A 14 13.85 1.12 -20.78
N VAL A 15 13.48 0.91 -22.04
CA VAL A 15 12.09 1.02 -22.52
C VAL A 15 11.20 -0.04 -21.86
N LEU A 16 11.68 -1.29 -21.76
CA LEU A 16 10.95 -2.35 -21.07
C LEU A 16 10.73 -1.99 -19.58
N VAL A 17 11.76 -1.50 -18.89
CA VAL A 17 11.68 -1.07 -17.50
C VAL A 17 10.69 0.10 -17.35
N ALA A 18 10.72 1.08 -18.27
CA ALA A 18 9.78 2.20 -18.26
C ALA A 18 8.33 1.72 -18.44
N ILE A 19 8.07 0.83 -19.42
CA ILE A 19 6.73 0.26 -19.66
C ILE A 19 6.24 -0.54 -18.45
N LEU A 20 7.09 -1.39 -17.86
CA LEU A 20 6.74 -2.15 -16.67
C LEU A 20 6.46 -1.23 -15.48
N THR A 21 7.22 -0.15 -15.32
CA THR A 21 7.02 0.85 -14.27
C THR A 21 5.69 1.59 -14.45
N ILE A 22 5.35 1.97 -15.69
CA ILE A 22 4.06 2.58 -16.01
C ILE A 22 2.92 1.60 -15.73
N ALA A 23 3.02 0.35 -16.19
CA ALA A 23 1.99 -0.66 -15.99
C ALA A 23 1.78 -0.95 -14.49
N PHE A 24 2.86 -1.09 -13.73
CA PHE A 24 2.82 -1.28 -12.29
C PHE A 24 2.25 -0.04 -11.57
N GLY A 25 2.65 1.15 -12.01
CA GLY A 25 2.14 2.43 -11.50
C GLY A 25 0.64 2.59 -11.71
N LEU A 26 0.13 2.30 -12.92
CA LEU A 26 -1.31 2.28 -13.21
C LEU A 26 -2.04 1.25 -12.36
N LEU A 27 -1.50 0.03 -12.26
CA LEU A 27 -2.10 -1.03 -11.45
C LEU A 27 -2.22 -0.60 -9.99
N ASN A 28 -1.19 0.02 -9.42
CA ASN A 28 -1.22 0.51 -8.04
C ASN A 28 -2.14 1.75 -7.89
N CYS A 29 -2.18 2.62 -8.90
CA CYS A 29 -3.03 3.82 -8.91
C CYS A 29 -4.53 3.50 -8.93
N PHE A 30 -4.94 2.40 -9.59
CA PHE A 30 -6.34 2.00 -9.71
C PHE A 30 -6.75 0.84 -8.79
N PHE A 31 -5.84 -0.07 -8.46
CA PHE A 31 -6.13 -1.29 -7.68
C PHE A 31 -5.37 -1.37 -6.34
N GLY A 32 -4.69 -0.30 -5.92
CA GLY A 32 -3.81 -0.29 -4.74
C GLY A 32 -4.48 -0.79 -3.45
N TYR A 33 -5.68 -0.29 -3.13
CA TYR A 33 -6.42 -0.74 -1.93
C TYR A 33 -6.69 -2.25 -1.91
N ARG A 34 -7.01 -2.83 -3.06
CA ARG A 34 -7.33 -4.26 -3.17
C ARG A 34 -6.06 -5.11 -3.13
N ILE A 35 -5.00 -4.66 -3.78
CA ILE A 35 -3.71 -5.35 -3.85
C ILE A 35 -3.07 -5.41 -2.46
N PHE A 36 -3.06 -4.31 -1.71
CA PHE A 36 -2.45 -4.29 -0.39
C PHE A 36 -3.09 -5.30 0.57
N ARG A 37 -4.44 -5.34 0.61
CA ARG A 37 -5.18 -6.29 1.45
C ARG A 37 -4.98 -7.74 0.99
N PHE A 38 -4.91 -7.97 -0.32
CA PHE A 38 -4.60 -9.29 -0.87
C PHE A 38 -3.18 -9.74 -0.52
N MET A 39 -2.21 -8.83 -0.61
CA MET A 39 -0.81 -9.10 -0.27
C MET A 39 -0.66 -9.47 1.20
N LEU A 40 -1.33 -8.75 2.11
CA LEU A 40 -1.35 -9.09 3.54
C LEU A 40 -1.93 -10.49 3.80
N ALA A 41 -3.03 -10.84 3.13
CA ALA A 41 -3.63 -12.17 3.25
C ALA A 41 -2.69 -13.25 2.72
N LEU A 42 -2.02 -13.00 1.58
CA LEU A 42 -1.05 -13.91 0.99
C LEU A 42 0.15 -14.13 1.91
N TRP A 43 0.72 -13.06 2.48
CA TRP A 43 1.80 -13.15 3.46
C TRP A 43 1.38 -13.88 4.73
N GLY A 44 0.17 -13.62 5.24
CA GLY A 44 -0.40 -14.35 6.36
C GLY A 44 -0.58 -15.84 6.07
N LEU A 45 -0.99 -16.19 4.84
CA LEU A 45 -1.14 -17.56 4.39
C LEU A 45 0.21 -18.26 4.32
N VAL A 46 1.22 -17.66 3.68
CA VAL A 46 2.56 -18.25 3.53
C VAL A 46 3.25 -18.44 4.88
N LEU A 47 3.27 -17.41 5.73
CA LEU A 47 3.89 -17.49 7.05
C LEU A 47 3.11 -18.44 7.97
N GLY A 48 1.78 -18.38 7.93
CA GLY A 48 0.92 -19.30 8.67
C GLY A 48 1.12 -20.75 8.26
N ALA A 49 1.25 -21.02 6.96
CA ALA A 49 1.50 -22.36 6.44
C ALA A 49 2.86 -22.88 6.89
N TYR A 50 3.89 -22.05 6.84
CA TYR A 50 5.24 -22.41 7.28
C TYR A 50 5.28 -22.76 8.78
N VAL A 51 4.71 -21.90 9.63
CA VAL A 51 4.65 -22.15 11.07
C VAL A 51 3.76 -23.35 11.39
N GLY A 52 2.60 -23.48 10.75
CA GLY A 52 1.69 -24.62 10.95
C GLY A 52 2.29 -25.96 10.54
N ALA A 53 2.99 -25.99 9.40
CA ALA A 53 3.66 -27.20 8.90
C ALA A 53 4.83 -27.61 9.79
N THR A 54 5.62 -26.65 10.28
CA THR A 54 6.75 -26.93 11.18
C THR A 54 6.26 -27.41 12.55
N VAL A 55 5.25 -26.78 13.16
CA VAL A 55 4.69 -27.23 14.44
C VAL A 55 4.08 -28.63 14.32
N ALA A 56 3.26 -28.88 13.30
CA ALA A 56 2.64 -30.20 13.11
C ALA A 56 3.66 -31.29 12.76
N GLY A 57 4.73 -30.96 12.03
CA GLY A 57 5.82 -31.89 11.72
C GLY A 57 6.61 -32.31 12.96
N ASN A 58 6.84 -31.39 13.91
CA ASN A 58 7.53 -31.70 15.16
C ASN A 58 6.65 -32.50 16.14
N LEU A 59 5.33 -32.35 16.10
CA LEU A 59 4.40 -33.06 17.00
C LEU A 59 4.01 -34.46 16.50
N ALA A 60 4.07 -34.72 15.19
CA ALA A 60 3.60 -35.95 14.57
C ALA A 60 4.72 -36.79 13.93
N ASP A 61 5.95 -36.66 14.42
CA ASP A 61 7.15 -37.40 13.96
C ASP A 61 7.31 -37.40 12.41
N GLY A 62 7.00 -36.27 11.76
CA GLY A 62 7.18 -36.11 10.32
C GLY A 62 6.14 -36.82 9.44
N GLN A 63 5.02 -37.30 9.98
CA GLN A 63 3.97 -37.91 9.15
C GLN A 63 3.33 -36.86 8.22
N LEU A 64 3.53 -37.08 6.91
CA LEU A 64 3.22 -36.12 5.84
C LEU A 64 1.78 -35.57 5.89
N LEU A 65 0.82 -36.41 6.27
CA LEU A 65 -0.59 -36.06 6.36
C LEU A 65 -0.82 -34.98 7.44
N TRP A 66 -0.15 -35.08 8.60
CA TRP A 66 -0.25 -34.09 9.67
C TRP A 66 0.48 -32.79 9.34
N VAL A 67 1.58 -32.85 8.59
CA VAL A 67 2.29 -31.66 8.10
C VAL A 67 1.42 -30.86 7.13
N ILE A 68 0.71 -31.54 6.21
CA ILE A 68 -0.21 -30.91 5.26
C ILE A 68 -1.39 -30.30 6.00
N VAL A 69 -2.02 -31.04 6.91
CA VAL A 69 -3.16 -30.53 7.69
C VAL A 69 -2.74 -29.34 8.56
N GLY A 70 -1.62 -29.45 9.26
CA GLY A 70 -1.05 -28.36 10.08
C GLY A 70 -0.69 -27.14 9.25
N GLY A 71 -0.13 -27.33 8.05
CA GLY A 71 0.14 -26.26 7.10
C GLY A 71 -1.13 -25.55 6.65
N VAL A 72 -2.18 -26.29 6.26
CA VAL A 72 -3.45 -25.67 5.82
C VAL A 72 -4.13 -24.93 6.97
N VAL A 73 -4.19 -25.53 8.16
CA VAL A 73 -4.77 -24.89 9.35
C VAL A 73 -3.98 -23.64 9.74
N GLY A 74 -2.65 -23.75 9.76
CA GLY A 74 -1.75 -22.63 10.03
C GLY A 74 -1.89 -21.52 9.00
N ALA A 75 -2.08 -21.84 7.71
CA ALA A 75 -2.27 -20.87 6.64
C ALA A 75 -3.55 -20.05 6.83
N ILE A 76 -4.66 -20.71 7.18
CA ILE A 76 -5.95 -20.05 7.44
C ILE A 76 -5.84 -19.17 8.69
N LEU A 77 -5.29 -19.71 9.78
CA LEU A 77 -5.05 -18.96 11.02
C LEU A 77 -4.14 -17.77 10.79
N GLY A 78 -3.06 -17.95 10.04
CA GLY A 78 -2.12 -16.89 9.69
C GLY A 78 -2.76 -15.79 8.85
N ALA A 79 -3.58 -16.14 7.86
CA ALA A 79 -4.30 -15.16 7.05
C ALA A 79 -5.29 -14.32 7.90
N VAL A 80 -6.04 -14.97 8.80
CA VAL A 80 -6.97 -14.28 9.72
C VAL A 80 -6.21 -13.39 10.70
N LEU A 81 -5.15 -13.93 11.31
CA LEU A 81 -4.32 -13.22 12.27
C LEU A 81 -3.68 -11.98 11.64
N MET A 82 -3.16 -12.09 10.42
CA MET A 82 -2.56 -10.96 9.70
C MET A 82 -3.57 -9.86 9.38
N SER A 83 -4.82 -10.25 9.07
CA SER A 83 -5.90 -9.26 8.93
C SER A 83 -6.17 -8.53 10.23
N LEU A 84 -6.05 -9.19 11.39
CA LEU A 84 -6.24 -8.56 12.70
C LEU A 84 -5.05 -7.65 13.07
N LEU A 85 -3.83 -8.13 12.82
CA LEU A 85 -2.59 -7.40 13.04
C LEU A 85 -2.51 -6.12 12.22
N TYR A 86 -3.11 -6.09 11.02
CA TYR A 86 -3.22 -4.86 10.25
C TYR A 86 -3.99 -3.77 11.01
N PHE A 87 -5.18 -4.09 11.55
CA PHE A 87 -5.96 -3.12 12.34
C PHE A 87 -5.21 -2.73 13.61
N LEU A 88 -4.63 -3.70 14.32
CA LEU A 88 -3.86 -3.44 15.54
C LEU A 88 -2.64 -2.55 15.24
N GLY A 89 -1.91 -2.83 14.17
CA GLY A 89 -0.75 -2.06 13.74
C GLY A 89 -1.12 -0.61 13.42
N VAL A 90 -2.19 -0.39 12.65
CA VAL A 90 -2.69 0.96 12.35
C VAL A 90 -3.08 1.71 13.62
N PHE A 91 -3.76 1.04 14.56
CA PHE A 91 -4.14 1.64 15.84
C PHE A 91 -2.90 2.03 16.66
N VAL A 92 -1.91 1.14 16.77
CA VAL A 92 -0.68 1.41 17.54
C VAL A 92 0.13 2.56 16.93
N VAL A 93 0.27 2.60 15.61
CA VAL A 93 0.95 3.71 14.92
C VAL A 93 0.18 5.02 15.12
N GLY A 94 -1.15 4.99 14.99
CA GLY A 94 -2.00 6.16 15.25
C GLY A 94 -1.91 6.63 16.70
N ALA A 95 -1.88 5.70 17.66
CA ALA A 95 -1.77 6.03 19.08
C ALA A 95 -0.40 6.62 19.43
N ALA A 96 0.69 6.07 18.86
CA ALA A 96 2.02 6.64 19.00
C ALA A 96 2.08 8.06 18.43
N ALA A 97 1.52 8.29 17.24
CA ALA A 97 1.43 9.63 16.66
C ALA A 97 0.61 10.59 17.54
N GLY A 98 -0.50 10.12 18.11
CA GLY A 98 -1.32 10.91 19.05
C GLY A 98 -0.59 11.26 20.34
N ALA A 99 0.24 10.34 20.87
CA ALA A 99 1.06 10.61 22.04
C ALA A 99 2.11 11.70 21.75
N VAL A 100 2.80 11.61 20.60
CA VAL A 100 3.76 12.63 20.16
C VAL A 100 3.08 13.98 19.94
N LEU A 101 1.88 14.00 19.34
CA LEU A 101 1.11 15.23 19.17
C LEU A 101 0.71 15.86 20.50
N ALA A 102 0.26 15.06 21.46
CA ALA A 102 -0.10 15.55 22.79
C ALA A 102 1.09 16.18 23.52
N ASP A 103 2.27 15.54 23.42
CA ASP A 103 3.51 16.05 23.99
C ASP A 103 3.97 17.34 23.30
N ALA A 104 3.96 17.37 21.97
CA ALA A 104 4.32 18.55 21.19
C ALA A 104 3.42 19.76 21.53
N VAL A 105 2.12 19.53 21.75
CA VAL A 105 1.18 20.58 22.17
C VAL A 105 1.43 21.00 23.62
N GLY A 106 1.74 20.07 24.52
CA GLY A 106 2.12 20.37 25.91
C GLY A 106 3.35 21.27 25.98
N VAL A 107 4.41 20.93 25.23
CA VAL A 107 5.63 21.73 25.10
C VAL A 107 5.33 23.11 24.51
N ALA A 108 4.54 23.18 23.43
CA ALA A 108 4.19 24.45 22.79
C ALA A 108 3.34 25.37 23.69
N ALA A 109 2.51 24.79 24.56
CA ALA A 109 1.68 25.52 25.53
C ALA A 109 2.43 25.85 26.83
N GLY A 110 3.62 25.26 27.06
CA GLY A 110 4.36 25.40 28.31
C GLY A 110 3.68 24.73 29.51
N ILE A 111 2.86 23.71 29.27
CA ILE A 111 2.10 22.98 30.30
C ILE A 111 2.62 21.55 30.35
N ASP A 112 2.96 21.08 31.55
CA ASP A 112 3.23 19.66 31.79
C ASP A 112 1.92 18.87 31.67
N MET A 113 1.71 18.26 30.51
CA MET A 113 0.50 17.51 30.22
C MET A 113 0.44 16.23 31.07
N PRO A 114 -0.62 16.02 31.87
CA PRO A 114 -0.77 14.82 32.67
C PRO A 114 -0.74 13.58 31.77
N THR A 115 -0.06 12.52 32.20
CA THR A 115 0.07 11.27 31.43
C THR A 115 -1.29 10.69 31.02
N LEU A 116 -2.33 10.86 31.85
CA LEU A 116 -3.69 10.45 31.54
C LEU A 116 -4.24 11.15 30.27
N VAL A 117 -3.98 12.46 30.11
CA VAL A 117 -4.42 13.24 28.95
C VAL A 117 -3.71 12.77 27.69
N VAL A 118 -2.40 12.51 27.77
CA VAL A 118 -1.61 11.97 26.64
C VAL A 118 -2.15 10.62 26.20
N ILE A 119 -2.50 9.72 27.13
CA ILE A 119 -3.10 8.42 26.81
C ILE A 119 -4.47 8.60 26.15
N ILE A 120 -5.31 9.50 26.65
CA ILE A 120 -6.63 9.76 26.04
C ILE A 120 -6.47 10.27 24.61
N VAL A 121 -5.58 11.24 24.39
CA VAL A 121 -5.30 11.79 23.04
C VAL A 121 -4.73 10.69 22.14
N ALA A 122 -3.80 9.89 22.62
CA ALA A 122 -3.25 8.74 21.89
C ALA A 122 -4.36 7.77 21.46
N VAL A 123 -5.26 7.37 22.37
CA VAL A 123 -6.37 6.46 22.03
C VAL A 123 -7.32 7.10 21.02
N VAL A 124 -7.67 8.38 21.20
CA VAL A 124 -8.55 9.11 20.26
C VAL A 124 -7.93 9.17 18.86
N VAL A 125 -6.65 9.55 18.76
CA VAL A 125 -5.94 9.59 17.48
C VAL A 125 -5.77 8.19 16.88
N GLY A 126 -5.54 7.17 17.71
CA GLY A 126 -5.52 5.76 17.28
C GLY A 126 -6.86 5.31 16.68
N ILE A 127 -7.98 5.68 17.28
CA ILE A 127 -9.32 5.40 16.74
C ILE A 127 -9.57 6.17 15.43
N ILE A 128 -9.18 7.45 15.39
CA ILE A 128 -9.26 8.27 14.17
C ILE A 128 -8.43 7.63 13.04
N ALA A 129 -7.23 7.12 13.36
CA ALA A 129 -6.38 6.42 12.40
C ALA A 129 -7.07 5.17 11.84
N LEU A 130 -7.79 4.39 12.65
CA LEU A 130 -8.58 3.25 12.16
C LEU A 130 -9.70 3.65 11.19
N ILE A 131 -10.31 4.81 11.38
CA ILE A 131 -11.35 5.34 10.48
C ILE A 131 -10.71 5.84 9.18
N LEU A 132 -9.59 6.58 9.30
CA LEU A 132 -8.91 7.20 8.18
C LEU A 132 -8.03 6.24 7.38
N GLN A 133 -7.64 5.08 7.93
CA GLN A 133 -6.70 4.15 7.30
C GLN A 133 -7.04 3.85 5.84
N ARG A 134 -8.34 3.68 5.53
CA ARG A 134 -8.80 3.38 4.19
C ARG A 134 -8.56 4.55 3.25
N VAL A 135 -8.87 5.77 3.71
CA VAL A 135 -8.65 7.01 2.95
C VAL A 135 -7.15 7.22 2.74
N VAL A 136 -6.36 7.07 3.81
CA VAL A 136 -4.89 7.20 3.78
C VAL A 136 -4.27 6.22 2.80
N LEU A 137 -4.71 4.96 2.80
CA LEU A 137 -4.16 3.93 1.93
C LEU A 137 -4.53 4.18 0.45
N ILE A 138 -5.77 4.57 0.18
CA ILE A 138 -6.21 4.95 -1.18
C ILE A 138 -5.39 6.13 -1.68
N LEU A 139 -5.23 7.18 -0.87
CA LEU A 139 -4.43 8.35 -1.24
C LEU A 139 -2.97 7.97 -1.46
N ALA A 140 -2.35 7.26 -0.51
CA ALA A 140 -0.95 6.85 -0.61
C ALA A 140 -0.69 6.02 -1.88
N THR A 141 -1.55 5.05 -2.18
CA THR A 141 -1.39 4.21 -3.39
C THR A 141 -1.64 5.00 -4.68
N ALA A 142 -2.60 5.93 -4.70
CA ALA A 142 -2.84 6.80 -5.85
C ALA A 142 -1.66 7.74 -6.10
N PHE A 143 -1.09 8.37 -5.07
CA PHE A 143 0.07 9.24 -5.18
C PHE A 143 1.34 8.48 -5.61
N LEU A 144 1.60 7.32 -5.00
CA LEU A 144 2.75 6.47 -5.36
C LEU A 144 2.62 5.90 -6.78
N GLY A 145 1.42 5.45 -7.16
CA GLY A 145 1.14 4.96 -8.50
C GLY A 145 1.26 6.05 -9.56
N ALA A 146 0.69 7.23 -9.29
CA ALA A 146 0.82 8.39 -10.16
C ALA A 146 2.29 8.83 -10.32
N TRP A 147 3.07 8.78 -9.25
CA TRP A 147 4.50 9.09 -9.32
C TRP A 147 5.22 8.11 -10.24
N ALA A 148 4.99 6.81 -10.08
CA ALA A 148 5.59 5.77 -10.91
C ALA A 148 5.24 5.93 -12.40
N VAL A 149 3.99 6.27 -12.72
CA VAL A 149 3.55 6.54 -14.10
C VAL A 149 4.24 7.78 -14.66
N VAL A 150 4.28 8.87 -13.90
CA VAL A 150 4.93 10.11 -14.33
C VAL A 150 6.43 9.87 -14.54
N SER A 151 7.14 9.25 -13.59
CA SER A 151 8.58 8.95 -13.76
C SER A 151 8.84 8.02 -14.94
N GLY A 152 8.00 7.02 -15.16
CA GLY A 152 8.10 6.14 -16.33
C GLY A 152 7.87 6.88 -17.65
N ALA A 153 6.85 7.74 -17.71
CA ALA A 153 6.58 8.56 -18.89
C ALA A 153 7.71 9.54 -19.18
N LEU A 154 8.27 10.19 -18.15
CA LEU A 154 9.40 11.09 -18.30
C LEU A 154 10.66 10.35 -18.76
N SER A 155 10.90 9.11 -18.30
CA SER A 155 12.02 8.30 -18.80
C SER A 155 11.90 7.97 -20.30
N LEU A 156 10.67 7.77 -20.81
CA LEU A 156 10.44 7.60 -22.25
C LEU A 156 10.68 8.90 -23.04
N LEU A 157 10.35 10.05 -22.45
CA LEU A 157 10.55 11.37 -23.05
C LEU A 157 12.01 11.84 -23.01
N ALA A 158 12.78 11.43 -21.98
CA ALA A 158 14.21 11.73 -21.82
C ALA A 158 15.09 10.99 -22.83
N GLY A 159 14.54 9.98 -23.52
CA GLY A 159 15.26 9.11 -24.45
C GLY A 159 15.59 7.74 -23.85
N THR A 160 15.85 6.78 -24.72
CA THR A 160 16.02 5.35 -24.40
C THR A 160 17.27 5.01 -23.58
N SER A 161 18.07 5.98 -23.15
CA SER A 161 19.28 5.73 -22.34
C SER A 161 19.10 5.99 -20.85
N THR A 162 17.99 6.59 -20.41
CA THR A 162 17.86 7.05 -19.02
C THR A 162 16.81 6.22 -18.29
N THR A 163 17.22 5.48 -17.27
CA THR A 163 16.28 4.75 -16.43
C THR A 163 15.48 5.71 -15.52
N PRO A 164 14.28 5.32 -15.05
CA PRO A 164 13.51 6.15 -14.11
C PRO A 164 14.27 6.49 -12.82
N ALA A 165 15.21 5.64 -12.41
CA ALA A 165 16.02 5.83 -11.21
C ALA A 165 17.12 6.88 -11.42
N GLU A 166 17.76 6.88 -12.57
CA GLU A 166 18.77 7.89 -12.95
C GLU A 166 18.13 9.26 -13.12
N LEU A 167 16.95 9.32 -13.75
CA LEU A 167 16.19 10.56 -13.90
C LEU A 167 15.85 11.18 -12.53
N TYR A 168 15.55 10.35 -11.53
CA TYR A 168 15.29 10.83 -10.17
C TYR A 168 16.56 11.35 -9.49
N GLY A 169 17.69 10.65 -9.65
CA GLY A 169 19.00 11.09 -9.13
C GLY A 169 19.43 12.44 -9.71
N ASP A 170 19.33 12.57 -11.02
CA ASP A 170 19.63 13.81 -11.74
C ASP A 170 18.66 14.93 -11.34
N ALA A 171 17.38 14.63 -11.15
CA ALA A 171 16.39 15.61 -10.71
C ALA A 171 16.67 16.18 -9.31
N VAL A 172 17.14 15.34 -8.39
CA VAL A 172 17.49 15.76 -7.03
C VAL A 172 18.71 16.68 -7.04
N GLN A 173 19.68 16.42 -7.93
CA GLN A 173 20.89 17.25 -8.06
C GLN A 173 20.67 18.52 -8.86
N ALA A 174 19.89 18.46 -9.94
CA ALA A 174 19.65 19.58 -10.85
C ALA A 174 18.45 20.46 -10.44
N GLY A 175 17.59 19.99 -9.53
CA GLY A 175 16.35 20.66 -9.14
C GLY A 175 15.27 20.66 -10.22
N GLN A 176 15.46 19.92 -11.32
CA GLN A 176 14.54 19.82 -12.45
C GLN A 176 14.48 18.38 -12.96
N LEU A 177 13.28 17.86 -13.19
CA LEU A 177 13.09 16.46 -13.64
C LEU A 177 13.45 16.22 -15.11
N LEU A 178 13.27 17.22 -15.97
CA LEU A 178 13.63 17.16 -17.38
C LEU A 178 14.03 18.56 -17.85
N PRO A 179 15.18 18.72 -18.52
CA PRO A 179 15.60 20.02 -19.04
C PRO A 179 14.57 20.54 -20.05
N GLY A 180 14.04 21.75 -19.81
CA GLY A 180 13.04 22.40 -20.66
C GLY A 180 11.57 22.16 -20.29
N LEU A 181 11.28 21.24 -19.35
CA LEU A 181 9.94 21.08 -18.78
C LEU A 181 9.84 21.78 -17.43
N PRO A 182 8.86 22.69 -17.23
CA PRO A 182 8.65 23.30 -15.92
C PRO A 182 8.31 22.21 -14.90
N SER A 183 8.99 22.20 -13.74
CA SER A 183 8.67 21.30 -12.63
C SER A 183 7.20 21.37 -12.23
N LEU A 184 6.56 22.53 -12.41
CA LEU A 184 5.15 22.76 -12.16
C LEU A 184 4.23 21.94 -13.09
N VAL A 185 4.60 21.71 -14.35
CA VAL A 185 3.82 20.87 -15.27
C VAL A 185 3.86 19.41 -14.84
N VAL A 186 5.03 18.94 -14.40
CA VAL A 186 5.21 17.57 -13.86
C VAL A 186 4.41 17.39 -12.57
N LEU A 187 4.43 18.38 -11.68
CA LEU A 187 3.63 18.38 -10.46
C LEU A 187 2.13 18.38 -10.76
N LEU A 188 1.66 19.19 -11.71
CA LEU A 188 0.26 19.20 -12.12
C LEU A 188 -0.16 17.87 -12.74
N ALA A 189 0.66 17.29 -13.62
CA ALA A 189 0.39 15.98 -14.21
C ALA A 189 0.30 14.88 -13.13
N TRP A 190 1.22 14.90 -12.17
CA TRP A 190 1.20 13.99 -11.02
C TRP A 190 -0.04 14.16 -10.15
N LEU A 191 -0.41 15.40 -9.81
CA LEU A 191 -1.59 15.70 -9.00
C LEU A 191 -2.88 15.30 -9.70
N VAL A 192 -3.03 15.61 -10.99
CA VAL A 192 -4.21 15.24 -11.77
C VAL A 192 -4.34 13.72 -11.84
N LEU A 193 -3.24 13.01 -12.10
CA LEU A 193 -3.25 11.56 -12.19
C LEU A 193 -3.55 10.90 -10.84
N ALA A 194 -2.96 11.41 -9.74
CA ALA A 194 -3.24 10.95 -8.38
C ALA A 194 -4.70 11.20 -7.99
N LEU A 195 -5.27 12.35 -8.37
CA LEU A 195 -6.68 12.66 -8.12
C LEU A 195 -7.61 11.71 -8.87
N LEU A 196 -7.34 11.46 -10.16
CA LEU A 196 -8.11 10.51 -10.97
C LEU A 196 -8.04 9.07 -10.40
N GLY A 197 -6.85 8.63 -9.99
CA GLY A 197 -6.64 7.34 -9.32
C GLY A 197 -7.42 7.25 -7.99
N ALA A 198 -7.36 8.28 -7.16
CA ALA A 198 -8.10 8.32 -5.91
C ALA A 198 -9.61 8.25 -6.14
N VAL A 199 -10.16 9.07 -7.06
CA VAL A 199 -11.60 9.12 -7.37
C VAL A 199 -12.11 7.78 -7.88
N THR A 200 -11.37 7.13 -8.77
CA THR A 200 -11.74 5.81 -9.32
C THR A 200 -11.70 4.71 -8.27
N GLN A 201 -10.67 4.67 -7.41
CA GLN A 201 -10.61 3.75 -6.27
C GLN A 201 -11.80 3.95 -5.31
N PHE A 202 -12.20 5.20 -5.03
CA PHE A 202 -13.36 5.49 -4.20
C PHE A 202 -14.68 5.05 -4.84
N ALA A 203 -14.86 5.28 -6.15
CA ALA A 203 -16.06 4.91 -6.90
C ALA A 203 -16.28 3.39 -6.93
N MET A 204 -15.25 2.62 -7.34
CA MET A 204 -15.34 1.15 -7.45
C MET A 204 -15.63 0.47 -6.11
N THR A 205 -15.23 1.09 -5.00
CA THR A 205 -15.47 0.51 -3.68
C THR A 205 -16.87 0.82 -3.14
N ARG A 206 -17.57 1.85 -3.64
CA ARG A 206 -18.95 2.19 -3.23
C ARG A 206 -20.00 1.28 -3.88
N GLU A 207 -19.80 0.82 -5.11
CA GLU A 207 -20.79 0.03 -5.86
C GLU A 207 -21.16 -1.30 -5.18
N ARG A 208 -20.24 -1.91 -4.40
CA ARG A 208 -20.53 -3.15 -3.66
C ARG A 208 -21.51 -2.99 -2.50
N ALA A 209 -21.74 -1.77 -2.02
CA ALA A 209 -22.63 -1.51 -0.89
C ALA A 209 -24.09 -1.28 -1.31
N VAL A 210 -24.38 -1.11 -2.62
CA VAL A 210 -25.69 -0.71 -3.15
C VAL A 210 -26.16 -1.73 -4.20
N ALA A 211 -26.06 -3.03 -3.90
CA ALA A 211 -26.80 -4.00 -4.71
C ALA A 211 -28.30 -3.86 -4.36
N PRO A 212 -29.20 -3.59 -5.32
CA PRO A 212 -30.62 -3.49 -5.04
C PRO A 212 -31.14 -4.84 -4.51
N PRO A 213 -32.16 -4.82 -3.62
CA PRO A 213 -32.74 -6.05 -3.08
C PRO A 213 -33.24 -6.93 -4.23
N PRO A 214 -33.10 -8.26 -4.13
CA PRO A 214 -33.60 -9.17 -5.16
C PRO A 214 -35.09 -8.94 -5.38
N PRO A 215 -35.58 -9.07 -6.63
CA PRO A 215 -37.01 -8.93 -6.91
C PRO A 215 -37.81 -9.95 -6.09
N PRO A 216 -39.04 -9.61 -5.66
CA PRO A 216 -39.88 -10.52 -4.89
C PRO A 216 -40.12 -11.81 -5.68
N VAL A 217 -39.84 -12.95 -5.04
CA VAL A 217 -40.07 -14.28 -5.60
C VAL A 217 -41.58 -14.46 -5.86
N PRO A 218 -42.02 -14.78 -7.10
CA PRO A 218 -43.41 -15.07 -7.38
C PRO A 218 -43.91 -16.25 -6.51
N ARG A 219 -45.00 -16.01 -5.76
CA ARG A 219 -45.59 -16.95 -4.79
C ARG A 219 -46.63 -17.90 -5.41
N ASP A 220 -46.59 -18.12 -6.72
CA ASP A 220 -47.67 -18.76 -7.48
C ASP A 220 -47.40 -20.22 -7.90
N ARG A 221 -46.56 -20.96 -7.15
CA ARG A 221 -46.47 -22.43 -7.31
C ARG A 221 -46.58 -23.15 -5.97
N TRP A 222 -47.82 -23.37 -5.55
CA TRP A 222 -48.23 -24.46 -4.67
C TRP A 222 -49.50 -25.07 -5.23
#